data_AF-A0A815Z9X8-F1
#
_entry.id   AF-A0A815Z9X8-F1
#
_cell.length_a   1.000
_cell.length_b   1.000
_cell.length_c   1.000
_cell.angle_alpha   90.00
_cell.angle_beta   90.00
_cell.angle_gamma   90.00
#
_symmetry.space_group_name_H-M   'P 1'
#
loop_
_entity.id
_entity.type
_entity.pdbx_description
1 polymer ?
#
loop_
_entity_poly.entity_id
_entity_poly.type
_entity_poly.pdbx_seq_one_letter_code
_entity_poly.pdbx_strand_id
1 'polypeptide(L)'
;LPCVPPQTVWRGVTKDLSAEFSPGTHVIWWAFSSCTCALPVLENNMYLGSEGERILFSVEAINGRTIQAHSHFVTEDEILLLPGTRMEVQSQFSSAAGLHIVHL
;
A
#
# COMPACT_ATOMS: atom_id res chain seq x y z
N LEU A 1 11.47 2.13 15.59
CA LEU A 1 11.62 1.72 14.18
C LEU A 1 12.25 2.88 13.40
N PRO A 2 13.32 2.67 12.62
CA PRO A 2 13.97 3.72 11.85
C PRO A 2 13.04 4.32 10.78
N CYS A 3 13.13 5.64 10.57
CA CYS A 3 12.50 6.31 9.43
C CYS A 3 13.28 5.97 8.16
N VAL A 4 12.58 5.60 7.09
CA VAL A 4 13.20 5.52 5.76
C VAL A 4 13.09 6.86 5.04
N PRO A 5 13.98 7.15 4.07
CA PRO A 5 13.80 8.29 3.17
C PRO A 5 12.47 8.22 2.40
N PRO A 6 12.00 9.36 1.86
CA PRO A 6 10.82 9.36 1.00
C PRO A 6 10.95 8.38 -0.16
N GLN A 7 9.96 7.51 -0.31
CA GLN A 7 9.93 6.48 -1.37
C GLN A 7 8.52 5.97 -1.62
N THR A 8 8.31 5.36 -2.79
CA THR A 8 7.06 4.66 -3.08
C THR A 8 7.03 3.31 -2.38
N VAL A 9 5.95 3.05 -1.66
CA VAL A 9 5.67 1.74 -1.05
C VAL A 9 4.34 1.21 -1.56
N TRP A 10 4.22 -0.11 -1.62
CA TRP A 10 3.08 -0.79 -2.22
C TRP A 10 2.30 -1.58 -1.18
N ARG A 11 0.97 -1.53 -1.29
CA ARG A 11 0.08 -2.35 -0.47
C ARG A 11 -1.02 -2.97 -1.32
N GLY A 12 -1.08 -4.29 -1.31
CA GLY A 12 -2.20 -5.04 -1.86
C GLY A 12 -3.28 -5.29 -0.82
N VAL A 13 -4.54 -5.28 -1.25
CA VAL A 13 -5.68 -5.77 -0.48
C VAL A 13 -6.60 -6.58 -1.41
N THR A 14 -7.01 -7.77 -0.98
CA THR A 14 -7.91 -8.69 -1.70
C THR A 14 -9.39 -8.29 -1.59
N LYS A 15 -9.66 -6.99 -1.72
CA LYS A 15 -11.00 -6.40 -1.72
C LYS A 15 -10.98 -5.08 -2.49
N ASP A 16 -12.02 -4.78 -3.26
CA ASP A 16 -12.21 -3.44 -3.81
C ASP A 16 -12.60 -2.43 -2.70
N LEU A 17 -11.82 -1.37 -2.59
CA LEU A 17 -12.04 -0.21 -1.71
C LEU A 17 -11.98 1.11 -2.48
N SER A 18 -11.92 1.06 -3.82
CA SER A 18 -11.63 2.22 -4.68
C SER A 18 -12.63 3.36 -4.51
N ALA A 19 -13.89 3.04 -4.21
CA ALA A 19 -14.94 4.00 -3.93
C ALA A 19 -14.63 4.93 -2.73
N GLU A 20 -13.79 4.50 -1.78
CA GLU A 20 -13.42 5.27 -0.59
C GLU A 20 -12.31 6.30 -0.86
N PHE A 21 -11.65 6.24 -2.02
CA PHE A 21 -10.43 7.01 -2.31
C PHE A 21 -10.60 7.96 -3.51
N SER A 22 -11.63 8.80 -3.55
CA SER A 22 -11.87 9.67 -4.72
C SER A 22 -10.68 10.63 -5.01
N PRO A 23 -10.22 10.76 -6.27
CA PRO A 23 -9.12 11.68 -6.61
C PRO A 23 -9.36 13.13 -6.17
N GLY A 24 -8.30 13.82 -5.74
CA GLY A 24 -8.33 15.19 -5.21
C GLY A 24 -8.86 15.30 -3.78
N THR A 25 -9.21 14.19 -3.13
CA THR A 25 -9.63 14.18 -1.73
C THR A 25 -8.47 13.85 -0.80
N HIS A 26 -8.63 14.16 0.48
CA HIS A 26 -7.71 13.72 1.52
C HIS A 26 -8.35 12.60 2.32
N VAL A 27 -7.57 11.58 2.61
CA VAL A 27 -7.97 10.43 3.44
C VAL A 27 -7.09 10.36 4.68
N ILE A 28 -7.66 9.85 5.78
CA ILE A 28 -6.89 9.50 6.96
C ILE A 28 -6.70 7.98 6.97
N TRP A 29 -5.46 7.54 6.85
CA TRP A 29 -5.07 6.15 6.96
C TRP A 29 -4.99 5.76 8.44
N TRP A 30 -6.09 5.20 8.97
CA TRP A 30 -6.23 4.95 10.40
C TRP A 30 -5.43 3.76 10.93
N ALA A 31 -5.16 2.76 10.10
CA ALA A 31 -4.55 1.52 10.55
C ALA A 31 -3.01 1.58 10.54
N PHE A 32 -2.37 0.78 11.38
CA PHE A 32 -1.01 0.33 11.06
C PHE A 32 -1.10 -0.56 9.82
N SER A 33 -0.26 -0.31 8.83
CA SER A 33 -0.28 -1.10 7.60
C SER A 33 1.11 -1.43 7.13
N SER A 34 1.31 -2.73 6.89
CA SER A 34 2.50 -3.24 6.24
C SER A 34 2.44 -2.97 4.74
N CYS A 35 3.56 -2.50 4.21
CA CYS A 35 3.78 -2.23 2.80
C CYS A 35 5.13 -2.85 2.40
N THR A 36 5.28 -3.11 1.11
CA THR A 36 6.52 -3.64 0.55
C THR A 36 7.12 -2.68 -0.46
N CYS A 37 8.44 -2.69 -0.57
CA CYS A 37 9.16 -2.06 -1.68
C CYS A 37 9.34 -3.02 -2.86
N ALA A 38 9.04 -4.31 -2.67
CA ALA A 38 9.25 -5.38 -3.63
C ALA A 38 7.91 -5.84 -4.22
N LEU A 39 7.53 -5.29 -5.38
CA LEU A 39 6.30 -5.67 -6.10
C LEU A 39 6.07 -7.18 -6.28
N PRO A 40 7.11 -8.03 -6.52
CA PRO A 40 6.91 -9.47 -6.65
C PRO A 40 6.27 -10.12 -5.40
N VAL A 41 6.43 -9.54 -4.21
CA VAL A 41 5.78 -10.02 -2.99
C VAL A 41 4.25 -10.03 -3.16
N LEU A 42 3.69 -9.07 -3.90
CA LEU A 42 2.25 -8.93 -4.11
C LEU A 42 1.64 -9.99 -5.04
N GLU A 43 2.45 -10.78 -5.75
CA GLU A 43 1.95 -11.94 -6.52
C GLU A 43 1.32 -13.01 -5.61
N ASN A 44 1.64 -12.98 -4.31
CA ASN A 44 1.02 -13.85 -3.31
C ASN A 44 -0.47 -13.51 -3.10
N ASN A 45 -1.33 -14.51 -3.22
CA ASN A 45 -2.78 -14.41 -3.04
C ASN A 45 -3.21 -13.97 -1.63
N MET A 46 -2.33 -14.03 -0.63
CA MET A 46 -2.60 -13.47 0.70
C MET A 46 -2.54 -11.93 0.72
N TYR A 47 -1.89 -11.30 -0.27
CA TYR A 47 -1.69 -9.85 -0.31
C TYR A 47 -2.50 -9.18 -1.42
N LEU A 48 -2.17 -9.44 -2.69
CA LEU A 48 -2.91 -8.93 -3.85
C LEU A 48 -3.35 -10.08 -4.76
N GLY A 49 -2.40 -10.91 -5.18
CA GLY A 49 -2.67 -11.99 -6.13
C GLY A 49 -3.15 -11.50 -7.50
N SER A 50 -3.67 -12.43 -8.31
CA SER A 50 -4.09 -12.18 -9.69
C SER A 50 -5.60 -12.31 -9.92
N GLU A 51 -6.38 -12.70 -8.91
CA GLU A 51 -7.79 -13.05 -9.04
C GLU A 51 -8.68 -12.30 -8.04
N GLY A 52 -9.97 -12.18 -8.36
CA GLY A 52 -10.98 -11.53 -7.52
C GLY A 52 -10.90 -10.00 -7.50
N GLU A 53 -11.84 -9.39 -6.78
CA GLU A 53 -11.86 -7.94 -6.54
C GLU A 53 -10.70 -7.57 -5.60
N ARG A 54 -9.83 -6.68 -6.07
CA ARG A 54 -8.59 -6.34 -5.37
C ARG A 54 -8.16 -4.92 -5.69
N ILE A 55 -7.40 -4.35 -4.76
CA ILE A 55 -6.89 -2.99 -4.86
C ILE A 55 -5.39 -2.95 -4.53
N LEU A 56 -4.66 -2.22 -5.35
CA LEU A 56 -3.24 -1.91 -5.16
C LEU A 56 -3.09 -0.42 -4.81
N PHE A 57 -2.53 -0.13 -3.65
CA PHE A 57 -2.14 1.22 -3.27
C PHE A 57 -0.67 1.44 -3.64
N SER A 58 -0.41 2.50 -4.41
CA SER A 58 0.90 3.11 -4.61
C SER A 58 1.01 4.31 -3.70
N VAL A 59 1.85 4.25 -2.66
CA VAL A 59 1.91 5.31 -1.64
C VAL A 59 3.27 6.00 -1.67
N GLU A 60 3.29 7.30 -1.91
CA GLU A 60 4.47 8.15 -1.77
C GLU A 60 4.73 8.46 -0.28
N ALA A 61 5.35 7.51 0.41
CA ALA A 61 5.58 7.60 1.84
C ALA A 61 6.79 8.48 2.18
N ILE A 62 6.58 9.54 2.96
CA ILE A 62 7.66 10.45 3.42
C ILE A 62 8.23 10.09 4.81
N ASN A 63 7.52 9.27 5.58
CA ASN A 63 7.85 8.98 6.98
C ASN A 63 7.66 7.50 7.36
N GLY A 64 7.72 6.60 6.36
CA GLY A 64 7.62 5.17 6.56
C GLY A 64 8.63 4.62 7.58
N ARG A 65 8.29 3.50 8.22
CA ARG A 65 9.13 2.85 9.22
C ARG A 65 9.58 1.48 8.76
N THR A 66 10.87 1.29 8.51
CA THR A 66 11.38 -0.05 8.20
C THR A 66 11.32 -0.94 9.45
N ILE A 67 10.83 -2.16 9.27
CA ILE A 67 10.84 -3.19 10.31
C ILE A 67 11.66 -4.42 9.92
N GLN A 68 12.46 -4.33 8.87
CA GLN A 68 13.25 -5.46 8.36
C GLN A 68 14.08 -6.17 9.46
N ALA A 69 14.71 -5.40 10.37
CA ALA A 69 15.49 -5.95 11.47
C ALA A 69 14.66 -6.66 12.57
N HIS A 70 13.33 -6.56 12.51
CA HIS A 70 12.38 -7.12 13.48
C HIS A 70 11.38 -8.07 12.82
N SER A 71 11.37 -8.16 11.48
CA SER A 71 10.43 -8.97 10.73
C SER A 71 10.91 -10.42 10.65
N HIS A 72 9.97 -11.35 10.76
CA HIS A 72 10.23 -12.76 10.51
C HIS A 72 10.54 -13.02 9.01
N PHE A 73 10.10 -12.12 8.12
CA PHE A 73 10.26 -12.21 6.67
C PHE A 73 11.19 -11.11 6.16
N VAL A 74 12.50 -11.33 6.31
CA VAL A 74 13.54 -10.34 6.02
C VAL A 74 13.56 -9.88 4.54
N THR A 75 13.02 -10.70 3.64
CA THR A 75 13.01 -10.45 2.18
C THR A 75 11.85 -9.60 1.69
N GLU A 76 10.89 -9.23 2.55
CA GLU A 76 9.71 -8.46 2.12
C GLU A 76 9.96 -6.95 2.04
N ASP A 77 11.15 -6.49 2.45
CA ASP A 77 11.52 -5.07 2.56
C ASP A 77 10.39 -4.23 3.17
N GLU A 78 9.94 -4.72 4.33
CA GLU A 78 8.72 -4.29 4.97
C GLU A 78 8.83 -2.88 5.55
N ILE A 79 7.92 -2.01 5.11
CA ILE A 79 7.75 -0.64 5.58
C ILE A 79 6.36 -0.50 6.20
N LEU A 80 6.30 -0.04 7.44
CA LEU A 80 5.06 0.31 8.10
C LEU A 80 4.64 1.74 7.79
N LEU A 81 3.40 1.88 7.33
CA LEU A 81 2.62 3.11 7.41
C LEU A 81 2.02 3.23 8.82
N LEU A 82 2.14 4.43 9.40
CA LEU A 82 1.65 4.73 10.74
C LEU A 82 0.16 5.08 10.71
N PRO A 83 -0.60 4.80 11.79
CA PRO A 83 -1.99 5.18 11.90
C PRO A 83 -2.15 6.70 11.96
N GLY A 84 -3.30 7.19 11.51
CA GLY A 84 -3.61 8.62 11.47
C GLY A 84 -2.82 9.39 10.41
N THR A 85 -2.22 8.69 9.45
CA THR A 85 -1.47 9.35 8.36
C THR A 85 -2.44 9.98 7.39
N ARG A 86 -2.34 11.30 7.19
CA ARG A 86 -3.12 12.02 6.17
C ARG A 86 -2.44 11.86 4.81
N MET A 87 -3.20 11.43 3.81
CA MET A 87 -2.74 11.24 2.44
C MET A 87 -3.68 11.97 1.47
N GLU A 88 -3.16 12.39 0.33
CA GLU A 88 -3.94 12.93 -0.78
C GLU A 88 -4.13 11.84 -1.81
N VAL A 89 -5.37 11.65 -2.29
CA VAL A 89 -5.60 10.74 -3.40
C VAL A 89 -5.26 11.45 -4.71
N GLN A 90 -4.12 11.11 -5.28
CA GLN A 90 -3.63 11.74 -6.50
C GLN A 90 -4.41 11.25 -7.72
N SER A 91 -4.58 9.92 -7.86
CA SER A 91 -5.24 9.33 -9.02
C SER A 91 -5.77 7.93 -8.75
N GLN A 92 -6.63 7.45 -9.66
CA GLN A 92 -7.10 6.07 -9.71
C GLN A 92 -6.99 5.50 -11.12
N PHE A 93 -6.79 4.19 -11.21
CA PHE A 93 -6.73 3.47 -12.48
C PHE A 93 -7.33 2.07 -12.33
N SER A 94 -8.08 1.60 -13.35
CA SER A 94 -8.73 0.28 -13.33
C SER A 94 -8.80 -0.30 -14.74
N SER A 95 -7.66 -0.77 -15.24
CA SER A 95 -7.54 -1.28 -16.62
C SER A 95 -7.73 -2.79 -16.76
N ALA A 96 -7.75 -3.53 -15.67
CA ALA A 96 -8.00 -4.97 -15.67
C ALA A 96 -9.22 -5.30 -14.82
N ALA A 97 -9.98 -6.32 -15.21
CA ALA A 97 -11.17 -6.74 -14.47
C ALA A 97 -10.81 -7.11 -13.01
N GLY A 98 -11.52 -6.50 -12.07
CA GLY A 98 -11.35 -6.71 -10.63
C GLY A 98 -10.08 -6.11 -10.03
N LEU A 99 -9.23 -5.41 -10.79
CA LEU A 99 -8.03 -4.74 -10.25
C LEU A 99 -8.20 -3.22 -10.27
N HIS A 100 -8.19 -2.64 -9.08
CA HIS A 100 -8.16 -1.20 -8.87
C HIS A 100 -6.77 -0.76 -8.39
N ILE A 101 -6.31 0.39 -8.87
CA ILE A 101 -5.05 0.99 -8.44
C ILE A 101 -5.34 2.40 -7.94
N VAL A 102 -4.84 2.73 -6.75
CA VAL A 102 -4.95 4.05 -6.14
C VAL A 102 -3.56 4.60 -5.87
N HIS A 103 -3.33 5.84 -6.29
CA HIS A 103 -2.10 6.58 -6.04
C HIS A 103 -2.33 7.57 -4.90
N LEU A 104 -1.53 7.42 -3.84
CA LEU A 104 -1.53 8.19 -2.59
C LEU A 104 -0.19 8.87 -2.35
#